data_AF-A0A848HSE1-F1
#
_entry.id   AF-A0A848HSE1-F1
#
_cell.length_a   1.000
_cell.length_b   1.000
_cell.length_c   1.000
_cell.angle_alpha   90.00
_cell.angle_beta   90.00
_cell.angle_gamma   90.00
#
_symmetry.space_group_name_H-M   'P 1'
#
loop_
_entity.id
_entity.type
_entity.pdbx_description
1 polymer ?
#
loop_
_entity_poly.entity_id
_entity_poly.type
_entity_poly.pdbx_seq_one_letter_code
_entity_poly.pdbx_strand_id
1 'polypeptide(L)' 'MERIDDIREAVADALEKRGHDNREFLREIRAGDRDDGPFMLGALAWDARLSDANK' A
#
# COMPACT_ATOMS: atom_id res chain seq x y z
N MET A 1 10.90 5.67 6.63
CA MET A 1 11.01 4.32 6.03
C MET A 1 9.93 3.42 6.61
N GLU A 2 9.78 3.31 7.93
CA GLU A 2 8.69 2.54 8.57
C GLU A 2 7.27 2.84 8.01
N ARG A 3 6.95 4.12 7.79
CA ARG A 3 5.61 4.50 7.32
C ARG A 3 5.21 3.96 5.94
N ILE A 4 6.15 3.83 4.99
CA ILE A 4 5.79 3.28 3.68
C ILE A 4 5.58 1.76 3.77
N ASP A 5 6.32 1.09 4.64
CA ASP A 5 6.17 -0.35 4.89
C ASP A 5 4.82 -0.64 5.56
N ASP A 6 4.37 0.21 6.49
CA ASP A 6 3.02 0.13 7.09
C ASP A 6 1.91 0.28 6.04
N ILE A 7 2.08 1.19 5.07
CA ILE A 7 1.12 1.39 3.98
C ILE A 7 1.08 0.16 3.07
N ARG A 8 2.25 -0.39 2.70
CA ARG A 8 2.33 -1.59 1.86
C ARG A 8 1.65 -2.78 2.53
N GLU A 9 1.91 -3.00 3.82
CA GLU A 9 1.28 -4.09 4.58
C GLU A 9 -0.24 -3.88 4.66
N ALA A 10 -0.70 -2.66 4.97
CA ALA A 10 -2.12 -2.35 5.04
C ALA A 10 -2.84 -2.58 3.70
N VAL A 11 -2.21 -2.23 2.58
CA VAL A 11 -2.76 -2.47 1.23
C VAL A 11 -2.82 -3.96 0.93
N ALA A 12 -1.74 -4.72 1.20
CA ALA A 12 -1.69 -6.16 0.96
C ALA A 12 -2.77 -6.90 1.79
N ASP A 13 -2.88 -6.60 3.09
CA ASP A 13 -3.88 -7.17 3.98
C ASP A 13 -5.31 -6.86 3.53
N ALA A 14 -5.57 -5.62 3.08
CA ALA A 14 -6.89 -5.22 2.61
C ALA A 14 -7.29 -5.97 1.34
N LEU A 15 -6.33 -6.21 0.44
CA LEU A 15 -6.56 -6.99 -0.79
C LEU A 15 -6.80 -8.47 -0.47
N GLU A 16 -5.99 -9.07 0.40
CA GLU A 16 -6.15 -10.46 0.84
C GLU A 16 -7.53 -10.69 1.48
N LYS A 17 -7.94 -9.82 2.41
CA LYS A 17 -9.26 -9.88 3.07
C LYS A 17 -10.44 -9.75 2.10
N ARG A 18 -10.25 -9.09 0.96
CA ARG A 18 -11.26 -8.95 -0.10
C ARG A 18 -11.29 -10.13 -1.08
N GLY A 19 -10.45 -11.14 -0.85
CA GLY A 19 -10.39 -12.34 -1.68
C GLY A 19 -9.44 -12.24 -2.86
N HIS A 20 -8.55 -11.24 -2.90
CA HIS A 20 -7.43 -11.25 -3.84
C HIS A 20 -6.33 -12.15 -3.27
N ASP A 21 -6.34 -13.42 -3.64
CA ASP A 21 -5.46 -14.47 -3.11
C ASP A 21 -4.18 -14.69 -3.95
N ASN A 22 -3.89 -13.79 -4.91
CA ASN A 22 -2.65 -13.85 -5.66
C ASN A 22 -1.45 -13.50 -4.75
N ARG A 23 -0.88 -14.54 -4.14
CA ARG A 23 0.23 -14.45 -3.18
C ARG A 23 1.48 -13.78 -3.75
N GLU A 24 1.76 -13.97 -5.03
CA GLU A 24 2.91 -13.32 -5.68
C GLU A 24 2.68 -11.81 -5.75
N PHE A 25 1.51 -11.40 -6.23
CA PHE A 25 1.14 -9.99 -6.30
C PHE A 25 1.15 -9.31 -4.92
N LEU A 26 0.62 -9.98 -3.88
CA LEU A 26 0.66 -9.45 -2.50
C LEU A 26 2.11 -9.32 -1.98
N ARG A 27 3.00 -10.25 -2.35
CA ARG A 27 4.42 -10.16 -1.99
C ARG A 27 5.11 -9.01 -2.70
N GLU A 28 4.82 -8.79 -3.99
CA GLU A 28 5.36 -7.66 -4.76
C GLU A 28 4.94 -6.31 -4.12
N ILE A 29 3.70 -6.19 -3.65
CA ILE A 29 3.25 -4.99 -2.90
C ILE A 29 4.09 -4.80 -1.63
N ARG A 30 4.24 -5.85 -0.82
CA ARG A 30 5.03 -5.80 0.43
C ARG A 30 6.51 -5.47 0.18
N ALA A 31 7.07 -5.93 -0.94
CA ALA A 31 8.44 -5.64 -1.33
C ALA A 31 8.65 -4.22 -1.89
N GLY A 32 7.56 -3.51 -2.22
CA GLY A 32 7.62 -2.18 -2.84
C GLY A 32 7.75 -2.21 -4.37
N ASP A 33 7.71 -3.39 -4.99
CA ASP A 33 7.80 -3.57 -6.44
C ASP A 33 6.59 -2.98 -7.18
N ARG A 34 5.51 -2.66 -6.45
CA ARG A 34 4.23 -2.14 -6.97
C ARG A 34 3.88 -0.76 -6.43
N ASP A 35 4.85 0.00 -5.92
CA ASP A 35 4.62 1.35 -5.39
C ASP A 35 4.04 2.32 -6.45
N ASP A 36 4.31 2.08 -7.73
CA ASP A 36 3.75 2.80 -8.88
C ASP A 36 2.43 2.22 -9.40
N GLY A 37 1.94 1.13 -8.78
CA GLY A 37 0.70 0.46 -9.13
C GLY A 37 -0.55 1.20 -8.64
N PRO A 38 -1.74 0.91 -9.21
CA PRO A 38 -2.95 1.68 -8.93
C PRO A 38 -3.39 1.65 -7.46
N PHE A 39 -3.19 0.53 -6.76
CA PHE A 39 -3.54 0.40 -5.34
C PHE A 39 -2.61 1.23 -4.45
N MET A 40 -1.30 1.21 -4.74
CA MET A 40 -0.32 1.97 -3.98
C MET A 40 -0.41 3.47 -4.28
N LEU A 41 -0.56 3.87 -5.54
CA LEU A 41 -0.73 5.29 -5.91
C LEU A 41 -1.88 5.95 -5.14
N GLY A 42 -3.03 5.27 -5.02
CA GLY A 42 -4.16 5.78 -4.24
C GLY A 42 -3.85 5.91 -2.75
N ALA A 43 -3.22 4.88 -2.16
CA ALA A 43 -2.84 4.88 -0.75
C ALA A 43 -1.81 5.99 -0.42
N LEU A 44 -0.78 6.14 -1.27
CA LEU A 44 0.27 7.14 -1.12
C LEU A 44 -0.27 8.57 -1.31
N ALA A 45 -1.14 8.79 -2.28
CA ALA A 45 -1.78 10.10 -2.47
C ALA A 45 -2.62 10.52 -1.25
N TRP A 46 -3.33 9.56 -0.63
CA TRP A 46 -4.09 9.82 0.59
C TRP A 46 -3.19 10.08 1.80
N ASP A 47 -2.13 9.30 1.97
CA ASP A 47 -1.14 9.49 3.03
C ASP A 47 -0.45 10.85 2.95
N ALA A 48 -0.08 11.27 1.74
CA ALA A 48 0.48 12.60 1.50
C ALA A 48 -0.48 13.71 1.92
N ARG A 49 -1.77 13.60 1.55
CA ARG A 49 -2.81 14.56 1.94
C ARG A 49 -2.97 14.65 3.46
N LEU A 50 -2.99 13.52 4.17
CA LEU A 50 -3.10 13.52 5.64
C LEU A 50 -1.86 14.12 6.31
N SER A 51 -0.68 13.88 5.74
CA SER A 51 0.58 14.44 6.23
C SER A 51 0.63 15.95 6.12
N ASP A 52 0.12 16.50 5.02
CA ASP A 52 0.09 17.94 4.80
C ASP A 52 -1.00 18.64 5.62
N ALA A 53 -2.09 17.95 5.96
CA ALA A 53 -3.13 18.48 6.83
C ALA A 53 -2.71 18.55 8.32
N ASN A 54 -1.66 17.82 8.71
CA ASN A 54 -1.15 17.75 10.08
C ASN A 54 0.16 18.56 10.29
N LYS A 55 0.57 19.37 9.29
CA LYS A 55 1.65 20.36 9.42
C LYS A 55 1.07 21.71 9.81
#